data_AF-A0A2M7MUW2-F1
#
_entry.id   AF-A0A2M7MUW2-F1
#
_cell.length_a   1.000
_cell.length_b   1.000
_cell.length_c   1.000
_cell.angle_alpha   90.00
_cell.angle_beta   90.00
_cell.angle_gamma   90.00
#
_symmetry.space_group_name_H-M   'P 1'
#
loop_
_entity.id
_entity.type
_entity.pdbx_description
1 polymer ?
#
loop_
_entity_poly.entity_id
_entity_poly.type
_entity_poly.pdbx_seq_one_letter_code
_entity_poly.pdbx_strand_id
1 'polypeptide(L)'
;MVNNPKTLDPRILVEGRFDLRAGAADRTKITNGPVYDLTIAQQLVAQFGFLRANADSLNARRRELEPKLDDDEVAEILTALKNEHYDGSEISIISANRKVDSDEYFIWWHRNNRREDPGRMFGIPIYVKFGFRYPSPKCLIVSIHRSERH
;
A
#
# COMPACT_ATOMS: atom_id res chain seq x y z
N MET A 1 -30.53 -19.08 -9.93
CA MET A 1 -29.51 -19.32 -8.89
C MET A 1 -28.28 -18.50 -9.27
N VAL A 2 -28.05 -17.38 -8.60
CA VAL A 2 -26.87 -16.53 -8.85
C VAL A 2 -25.71 -17.16 -8.11
N ASN A 3 -24.70 -17.65 -8.83
CA ASN A 3 -23.44 -18.08 -8.25
C ASN A 3 -22.82 -16.87 -7.55
N ASN A 4 -22.96 -16.79 -6.22
CA ASN A 4 -22.19 -15.86 -5.41
C ASN A 4 -20.73 -16.32 -5.55
N PRO A 5 -19.84 -15.55 -6.21
CA PRO A 5 -18.44 -15.91 -6.23
C PRO A 5 -18.00 -15.97 -4.77
N LYS A 6 -17.44 -17.12 -4.39
CA LYS A 6 -16.75 -17.30 -3.11
C LYS A 6 -15.98 -16.01 -2.84
N THR A 7 -16.32 -15.35 -1.75
CA THR A 7 -15.64 -14.17 -1.22
C THR A 7 -14.15 -14.29 -1.48
N LEU A 8 -13.64 -13.52 -2.45
CA LEU A 8 -12.22 -13.31 -2.61
C LEU A 8 -11.76 -12.68 -1.30
N ASP A 9 -11.18 -13.48 -0.41
CA ASP A 9 -10.39 -12.96 0.69
C ASP A 9 -9.06 -12.51 0.07
N PRO A 10 -8.78 -11.20 -0.01
CA PRO A 10 -7.59 -10.65 -0.65
C PRO A 10 -6.36 -10.93 0.20
N ARG A 11 -6.53 -11.39 1.45
CA ARG A 11 -5.47 -12.00 2.24
C ARG A 11 -5.13 -13.36 1.65
N ILE A 12 -4.48 -13.37 0.49
CA ILE A 12 -3.62 -14.49 0.13
C ILE A 12 -2.34 -14.26 0.89
N LEU A 13 -2.26 -14.83 2.10
CA LEU A 13 -1.01 -14.96 2.83
C LEU A 13 -0.07 -15.79 1.95
N VAL A 14 0.83 -15.12 1.22
CA VAL A 14 1.89 -15.78 0.47
C VAL A 14 2.87 -16.30 1.51
N GLU A 15 2.63 -17.54 1.97
CA GLU A 15 3.46 -18.37 2.86
C GLU A 15 4.50 -17.65 3.74
N GLY A 16 4.23 -17.55 5.05
CA GLY A 16 5.26 -17.09 5.99
C GLY A 16 4.89 -17.37 7.44
N ARG A 17 5.47 -18.41 8.02
CA ARG A 17 5.48 -18.59 9.49
C ARG A 17 6.15 -17.36 10.12
N PHE A 18 5.50 -16.80 11.13
CA PHE A 18 6.03 -15.69 11.91
C PHE A 18 6.83 -16.22 13.10
N ASP A 19 8.15 -16.22 12.98
CA ASP A 19 9.04 -16.46 14.12
C ASP A 19 9.50 -15.11 14.69
N LEU A 20 8.84 -14.65 15.75
CA LEU A 20 9.36 -13.57 16.59
C LEU A 20 10.67 -14.04 17.23
N ARG A 21 11.81 -13.67 16.67
CA ARG A 21 13.07 -13.78 17.40
C ARG A 21 13.04 -12.78 18.55
N ALA A 22 13.25 -13.26 19.78
CA ALA A 22 13.41 -12.41 20.94
C ALA A 22 14.56 -11.40 20.68
N GLY A 23 14.23 -10.11 20.68
CA GLY A 23 15.17 -9.02 20.37
C GLY A 23 14.85 -8.20 19.12
N ALA A 24 13.75 -8.48 18.39
CA ALA A 24 13.31 -7.62 17.30
C ALA A 24 12.95 -6.21 17.82
N ALA A 25 13.68 -5.19 17.37
CA ALA A 25 13.51 -3.80 17.77
C ALA A 25 12.15 -3.19 17.35
N ASP A 26 11.42 -3.88 16.46
CA ASP A 26 10.21 -3.37 15.84
C ASP A 26 9.06 -4.38 15.97
N ARG A 27 8.06 -4.03 16.79
CA ARG A 27 6.95 -4.91 17.20
C ARG A 27 5.78 -4.92 16.20
N THR A 28 5.97 -4.27 15.05
CA THR A 28 4.90 -3.90 14.13
C THR A 28 4.84 -4.77 12.88
N LYS A 29 5.90 -5.55 12.61
CA LYS A 29 5.97 -6.48 11.46
C LYS A 29 5.03 -7.67 11.65
N ILE A 30 4.25 -8.01 10.62
CA ILE A 30 3.23 -9.09 10.67
C ILE A 30 3.73 -10.40 10.04
N THR A 31 4.62 -10.30 9.05
CA THR A 31 5.07 -11.43 8.22
C THR A 31 6.47 -11.15 7.65
N ASN A 32 7.16 -12.19 7.17
CA ASN A 32 8.44 -12.10 6.47
C ASN A 32 8.30 -11.77 4.96
N GLY A 33 7.06 -11.53 4.50
CA GLY A 33 6.70 -11.17 3.14
C GLY A 33 5.34 -10.45 3.11
N PRO A 34 4.85 -10.05 1.93
CA PRO A 34 3.60 -9.30 1.80
C PRO A 34 2.41 -10.07 2.37
N VAL A 35 1.49 -9.35 3.01
CA VAL A 35 0.22 -9.88 3.52
C VAL A 35 -0.74 -10.14 2.37
N TYR A 36 -0.65 -9.36 1.29
CA TYR A 36 -1.54 -9.38 0.15
C TYR A 36 -0.79 -9.76 -1.13
N ASP A 37 -1.43 -10.58 -1.96
CA ASP A 37 -0.96 -10.78 -3.32
C ASP A 37 -1.12 -9.47 -4.11
N LEU A 38 0.00 -8.92 -4.58
CA LEU A 38 0.03 -7.64 -5.27
C LEU A 38 -0.79 -7.65 -6.57
N THR A 39 -0.76 -8.75 -7.32
CA THR A 39 -1.51 -8.88 -8.57
C THR A 39 -3.01 -8.85 -8.29
N ILE A 40 -3.46 -9.52 -7.23
CA ILE A 40 -4.87 -9.47 -6.81
C ILE A 40 -5.25 -8.07 -6.33
N ALA A 41 -4.38 -7.41 -5.55
CA ALA A 41 -4.64 -6.04 -5.11
C ALA A 41 -4.83 -5.08 -6.29
N GLN A 42 -3.98 -5.18 -7.32
CA GLN A 42 -4.08 -4.39 -8.56
C GLN A 42 -5.36 -4.69 -9.34
N GLN A 43 -5.75 -5.97 -9.45
CA GLN A 43 -7.02 -6.35 -10.09
C GLN A 43 -8.24 -5.76 -9.37
N LEU A 44 -8.24 -5.77 -8.03
CA LEU A 44 -9.33 -5.21 -7.24
C LEU A 44 -9.42 -3.68 -7.38
N VAL A 45 -8.28 -2.99 -7.48
CA VAL A 45 -8.22 -1.54 -7.77
C VAL A 45 -8.83 -1.26 -9.15
N ALA A 46 -8.41 -2.01 -10.17
CA ALA A 46 -8.94 -1.83 -11.52
C ALA A 46 -10.44 -2.12 -11.62
N GLN A 47 -10.94 -3.09 -10.83
CA GLN A 47 -12.34 -3.52 -10.88
C GLN A 47 -13.28 -2.66 -10.03
N PHE A 48 -12.84 -2.22 -8.85
CA PHE A 48 -13.71 -1.60 -7.84
C PHE A 48 -13.25 -0.21 -7.38
N GLY A 49 -12.07 0.24 -7.81
CA GLY A 49 -11.44 1.46 -7.30
C GLY A 49 -10.83 1.27 -5.91
N PHE A 50 -10.53 2.39 -5.24
CA PHE A 50 -9.94 2.41 -3.91
C PHE A 50 -10.56 3.52 -3.07
N LEU A 51 -10.47 3.40 -1.74
CA LEU A 51 -10.74 4.50 -0.83
C LEU A 51 -9.41 5.07 -0.35
N ARG A 52 -9.21 6.37 -0.56
CA ARG A 52 -8.15 7.08 0.14
C ARG A 52 -8.49 7.10 1.62
N ALA A 53 -7.59 6.63 2.46
CA ALA A 53 -7.59 7.13 3.83
C ALA A 53 -7.17 8.60 3.73
N ASN A 54 -8.13 9.52 3.80
CA ASN A 54 -7.82 10.95 3.86
C ASN A 54 -6.81 11.18 5.00
N ALA A 55 -5.57 11.57 4.71
CA ALA A 55 -5.08 12.80 4.06
C ALA A 55 -4.99 14.03 4.98
N ASP A 56 -5.23 13.84 6.28
CA ASP A 56 -4.76 14.73 7.33
C ASP A 56 -4.08 13.86 8.40
N SER A 57 -2.86 13.38 8.11
CA SER A 57 -2.03 12.94 9.23
C SER A 57 -1.90 14.15 10.15
N LEU A 58 -2.10 13.95 11.46
CA LEU A 58 -2.04 14.97 12.52
C LEU A 58 -0.73 15.79 12.55
N ASN A 59 0.20 15.51 11.64
CA ASN A 59 1.46 16.19 11.39
C ASN A 59 1.48 16.85 10.00
N ALA A 60 0.46 17.62 9.65
CA ALA A 60 0.36 18.48 8.44
C ALA A 60 1.43 19.62 8.39
N ARG A 61 2.70 19.29 8.64
CA ARG A 61 3.85 20.21 8.57
C ARG A 61 4.73 20.00 7.34
N ARG A 62 4.48 19.00 6.49
CA ARG A 62 5.24 18.82 5.25
C ARG A 62 4.29 18.69 4.07
N ARG A 63 4.48 19.58 3.08
CA ARG A 63 3.91 19.50 1.74
C ARG A 63 4.51 18.27 1.04
N GLU A 64 4.11 17.07 1.45
CA GLU A 64 4.81 15.83 1.06
C GLU A 64 4.72 15.58 -0.44
N LEU A 65 3.56 15.86 -1.06
CA LEU A 65 3.33 15.69 -2.50
C LEU A 65 2.44 16.85 -3.00
N GLU A 66 3.06 17.97 -3.37
CA GLU A 66 2.36 19.11 -4.01
C GLU A 66 2.71 19.18 -5.51
N PRO A 67 1.73 19.33 -6.41
CA PRO A 67 0.28 19.30 -6.14
C PRO A 67 -0.19 17.94 -5.62
N LYS A 68 -1.31 17.88 -4.89
CA LYS A 68 -1.87 16.59 -4.43
C LYS A 68 -2.03 15.61 -5.61
N LEU A 69 -1.80 14.31 -5.35
CA LEU A 69 -2.03 13.25 -6.34
C LEU A 69 -3.53 13.19 -6.69
N ASP A 70 -3.89 13.14 -7.96
CA ASP A 70 -5.26 12.83 -8.40
C ASP A 70 -5.54 11.32 -8.37
N ASP A 71 -6.81 10.90 -8.51
CA ASP A 71 -7.20 9.48 -8.36
C ASP A 71 -6.62 8.60 -9.46
N ASP A 72 -6.44 9.15 -10.66
CA ASP A 72 -5.82 8.45 -11.78
C ASP A 72 -4.32 8.21 -11.49
N GLU A 73 -3.61 9.22 -10.99
CA GLU A 73 -2.20 9.10 -10.62
C GLU A 73 -2.00 8.08 -9.49
N VAL A 74 -2.92 8.00 -8.51
CA VAL A 74 -2.87 6.97 -7.46
C VAL A 74 -3.12 5.58 -8.04
N ALA A 75 -4.08 5.41 -8.96
CA ALA A 75 -4.32 4.14 -9.63
C ALA A 75 -3.10 3.70 -10.47
N GLU A 76 -2.49 4.62 -11.20
CA GLU A 76 -1.27 4.39 -11.99
C GLU A 76 -0.10 3.97 -11.09
N ILE A 77 0.10 4.64 -9.95
CA ILE A 77 1.12 4.26 -8.96
C ILE A 77 0.89 2.84 -8.45
N LEU A 78 -0.34 2.50 -8.04
CA LEU A 78 -0.68 1.17 -7.53
C LEU A 78 -0.46 0.08 -8.59
N THR A 79 -0.78 0.39 -9.84
CA THR A 79 -0.61 -0.52 -10.98
C THR A 79 0.86 -0.68 -11.39
N ALA A 80 1.71 0.32 -11.11
CA ALA A 80 3.14 0.27 -11.37
C ALA A 80 3.95 -0.50 -10.31
N LEU A 81 3.34 -0.84 -9.16
CA LEU A 81 4.01 -1.63 -8.14
C LEU A 81 4.40 -3.02 -8.66
N LYS A 82 5.55 -3.51 -8.20
CA LYS A 82 6.09 -4.84 -8.46
C LYS A 82 6.54 -5.46 -7.14
N ASN A 83 6.66 -6.79 -7.11
CA ASN A 83 7.09 -7.51 -5.91
C ASN A 83 8.48 -7.08 -5.41
N GLU A 84 9.38 -6.67 -6.31
CA GLU A 84 10.72 -6.17 -5.96
C GLU A 84 10.69 -4.81 -5.23
N HIS A 85 9.57 -4.09 -5.28
CA HIS A 85 9.39 -2.82 -4.57
C HIS A 85 9.00 -3.01 -3.10
N TYR A 86 8.70 -4.23 -2.67
CA TYR A 86 8.25 -4.53 -1.30
C TYR A 86 9.31 -4.14 -0.26
N ASP A 87 8.94 -3.32 0.73
CA ASP A 87 9.82 -2.91 1.84
C ASP A 87 9.43 -3.63 3.16
N GLY A 88 8.13 -3.90 3.36
CA GLY A 88 7.67 -4.59 4.57
C GLY A 88 6.16 -4.64 4.73
N SER A 89 5.70 -5.29 5.80
CA SER A 89 4.29 -5.33 6.18
C SER A 89 4.13 -5.00 7.65
N GLU A 90 3.16 -4.17 8.00
CA GLU A 90 2.90 -3.77 9.38
C GLU A 90 1.43 -3.55 9.73
N ILE A 91 1.11 -3.56 11.03
CA ILE A 91 -0.23 -3.22 11.51
C ILE A 91 -0.36 -1.71 11.64
N SER A 92 -1.18 -1.11 10.78
CA SER A 92 -1.49 0.31 10.79
C SER A 92 -2.74 0.62 11.59
N ILE A 93 -2.74 1.76 12.29
CA ILE A 93 -3.92 2.30 12.97
C ILE A 93 -4.48 3.46 12.15
N ILE A 94 -5.71 3.31 11.65
CA ILE A 94 -6.41 4.37 10.90
C ILE A 94 -7.28 5.24 11.82
N SER A 95 -7.81 6.35 11.30
CA SER A 95 -8.52 7.45 12.00
C SER A 95 -9.79 7.09 12.81
N ALA A 96 -10.05 5.81 13.05
CA ALA A 96 -11.12 5.29 13.91
C ALA A 96 -10.61 4.25 14.93
N ASN A 97 -9.32 4.28 15.27
CA ASN A 97 -8.63 3.29 16.12
C ASN A 97 -8.78 1.84 15.60
N ARG A 98 -9.00 1.69 14.29
CA ARG A 98 -9.11 0.39 13.63
C ARG A 98 -7.73 -0.03 13.15
N LYS A 99 -7.44 -1.32 13.31
CA LYS A 99 -6.20 -1.93 12.84
C LYS A 99 -6.38 -2.46 11.43
N VAL A 100 -5.41 -2.19 10.57
CA VAL A 100 -5.36 -2.65 9.19
C VAL A 100 -3.96 -3.21 8.96
N ASP A 101 -3.88 -4.48 8.58
CA ASP A 101 -2.61 -5.02 8.08
C ASP A 101 -2.30 -4.30 6.77
N SER A 102 -1.06 -3.84 6.60
CA SER A 102 -0.68 -3.06 5.43
C SER A 102 0.64 -3.53 4.89
N ASP A 103 0.72 -3.60 3.57
CA ASP A 103 1.97 -3.79 2.84
C ASP A 103 2.51 -2.43 2.41
N GLU A 104 3.84 -2.30 2.49
CA GLU A 104 4.59 -1.11 2.15
C GLU A 104 5.51 -1.39 0.97
N TYR A 105 5.49 -0.50 0.01
CA TYR A 105 6.29 -0.54 -1.20
C TYR A 105 7.02 0.78 -1.41
N PHE A 106 8.24 0.72 -1.92
CA PHE A 106 9.05 1.87 -2.23
C PHE A 106 9.33 1.96 -3.73
N ILE A 107 9.00 3.10 -4.34
CA ILE A 107 9.27 3.37 -5.76
C ILE A 107 9.76 4.79 -5.98
N TRP A 108 10.41 4.99 -7.13
CA TRP A 108 10.69 6.32 -7.67
C TRP A 108 9.64 6.66 -8.72
N TRP A 109 8.84 7.70 -8.48
CA TRP A 109 7.70 8.05 -9.32
C TRP A 109 7.93 9.32 -10.12
N HIS A 110 7.84 9.25 -11.44
CA HIS A 110 7.96 10.39 -12.33
C HIS A 110 6.59 10.97 -12.66
N ARG A 111 6.17 12.01 -11.94
CA ARG A 111 4.82 12.61 -12.05
C ARG A 111 4.44 13.05 -13.46
N ASN A 112 5.31 13.80 -14.17
CA ASN A 112 4.96 14.32 -15.50
C ASN A 112 4.73 13.21 -16.55
N ASN A 113 5.43 12.09 -16.40
CA ASN A 113 5.34 10.95 -17.32
C ASN A 113 4.46 9.83 -16.77
N ARG A 114 3.90 10.01 -15.57
CA ARG A 114 3.01 9.07 -14.88
C ARG A 114 3.53 7.62 -14.92
N ARG A 115 4.79 7.46 -14.53
CA ARG A 115 5.47 6.16 -14.55
C ARG A 115 6.54 6.02 -13.48
N GLU A 116 6.88 4.78 -13.19
CA GLU A 116 8.06 4.44 -12.42
C GLU A 116 9.34 4.93 -13.13
N ASP A 117 10.27 5.52 -12.37
CA ASP A 117 11.60 5.92 -12.81
C ASP A 117 12.68 5.20 -11.99
N PRO A 118 12.96 3.92 -12.29
CA PRO A 118 13.96 3.15 -11.56
C PRO A 118 15.38 3.72 -11.68
N GLY A 119 15.62 4.54 -12.71
CA GLY A 119 16.89 5.26 -12.92
C GLY A 119 17.08 6.45 -11.97
N ARG A 120 16.06 6.83 -11.20
CA ARG A 120 16.11 7.91 -10.18
C ARG A 120 16.53 9.28 -10.73
N MET A 121 16.40 9.50 -12.03
CA MET A 121 16.89 10.73 -12.66
C MET A 121 15.93 11.90 -12.43
N PHE A 122 14.63 11.61 -12.45
CA PHE A 122 13.56 12.60 -12.41
C PHE A 122 12.40 12.17 -11.50
N GLY A 123 12.41 10.92 -11.03
CA GLY A 123 11.45 10.40 -10.07
C GLY A 123 11.57 11.05 -8.70
N ILE A 124 10.45 11.16 -8.01
CA ILE A 124 10.41 11.43 -6.57
C ILE A 124 10.32 10.10 -5.82
N PRO A 125 11.13 9.88 -4.76
CA PRO A 125 11.04 8.67 -3.98
C PRO A 125 9.76 8.72 -3.14
N ILE A 126 8.91 7.70 -3.25
CA ILE A 126 7.65 7.60 -2.54
C ILE A 126 7.50 6.24 -1.86
N TYR A 127 6.80 6.27 -0.73
CA TYR A 127 6.27 5.10 -0.04
C TYR A 127 4.79 4.95 -0.37
N VAL A 128 4.43 3.78 -0.84
CA VAL A 128 3.05 3.38 -1.09
C VAL A 128 2.69 2.33 -0.08
N LYS A 129 1.67 2.63 0.72
CA LYS A 129 1.17 1.74 1.75
C LYS A 129 -0.28 1.43 1.50
N PHE A 130 -0.64 0.16 1.51
CA PHE A 130 -2.03 -0.21 1.34
C PHE A 130 -2.43 -1.43 2.17
N GLY A 131 -3.71 -1.51 2.46
CA GLY A 131 -4.32 -2.67 3.10
C GLY A 131 -5.83 -2.71 2.86
N PHE A 132 -6.45 -3.84 3.15
CA PHE A 132 -7.89 -4.00 2.96
C PHE A 132 -8.65 -3.81 4.27
N ARG A 133 -9.76 -3.08 4.22
CA ARG A 133 -10.61 -2.88 5.39
C ARG A 133 -11.28 -4.19 5.78
N TYR A 134 -10.93 -4.79 6.90
CA TYR A 134 -11.68 -5.95 7.43
C TYR A 134 -13.11 -5.56 7.88
N PRO A 135 -14.15 -6.38 7.61
CA PRO A 135 -14.18 -7.62 6.84
C PRO A 135 -14.52 -7.42 5.35
N SER A 136 -14.43 -6.20 4.81
CA SER A 136 -14.78 -5.88 3.43
C SER A 136 -13.55 -5.86 2.52
N PRO A 137 -13.29 -6.93 1.75
CA PRO A 137 -12.15 -7.01 0.85
C PRO A 137 -12.23 -6.07 -0.36
N LYS A 138 -13.35 -5.37 -0.53
CA LYS A 138 -13.60 -4.46 -1.67
C LYS A 138 -13.13 -3.03 -1.41
N CYS A 139 -12.62 -2.77 -0.21
CA CYS A 139 -12.23 -1.44 0.24
C CYS A 139 -10.72 -1.44 0.48
N LEU A 140 -9.97 -1.18 -0.59
CA LEU A 140 -8.54 -0.87 -0.47
C LEU A 140 -8.39 0.48 0.21
N ILE A 141 -7.61 0.51 1.28
CA ILE A 141 -7.16 1.73 1.94
C ILE A 141 -5.72 1.95 1.49
N VAL A 142 -5.46 3.11 0.87
CA VAL A 142 -4.13 3.49 0.40
C VAL A 142 -3.66 4.78 1.08
N SER A 143 -2.36 4.83 1.37
CA SER A 143 -1.62 6.00 1.83
C SER A 143 -0.33 6.11 1.03
N ILE A 144 -0.04 7.29 0.50
CA ILE A 144 1.17 7.54 -0.30
C ILE A 144 1.90 8.75 0.27
N HIS A 145 3.18 8.57 0.56
CA HIS A 145 4.04 9.58 1.19
C HIS A 145 5.32 9.75 0.41
N ARG A 146 5.90 10.95 0.45
CA ARG A 146 7.26 11.15 -0.03
C ARG A 146 8.23 10.48 0.95
N SER A 147 9.21 9.77 0.42
CA SER A 147 10.28 9.19 1.22
C SER A 147 11.39 10.22 1.46
N GLU A 148 11.96 10.17 2.65
CA GLU A 148 13.17 10.92 3.02
C GLU A 148 14.45 10.11 2.74
N ARG A 149 14.33 8.88 2.24
CA ARG A 149 15.48 8.07 1.83
C ARG A 149 16.06 8.64 0.52
N HIS A 150 17.35 8.98 0.54
CA HIS A 150 18.14 9.43 -0.61
C HIS A 150 18.81 8.26 -1.32
#